data_AF-A0A972B646-F1
#
_entry.id   AF-A0A972B646-F1
#
_cell.length_a   1.000
_cell.length_b   1.000
_cell.length_c   1.000
_cell.angle_alpha   90.00
_cell.angle_beta   90.00
_cell.angle_gamma   90.00
#
_symmetry.space_group_name_H-M   'P 1'
#
loop_
_entity.id
_entity.type
_entity.pdbx_description
1 polymer ?
#
loop_
_entity_poly.entity_id
_entity_poly.type
_entity_poly.pdbx_seq_one_letter_code
_entity_poly.pdbx_strand_id
1 'polypeptide(L)'
;MSRRPTALKYTGLYNQLPQILKEYLDKRDYEGKKQALKLFTKMTVATGFDAAIEAFEEGIKLGVSDLDSIWATYCRLTSGTIPEPEIPLPDKVPELKKYIPDIKVYDQLIASGGLQP
;
A
#
# COMPACT_ATOMS: atom_id res chain seq x y z
N MET A 1 -15.34 -24.53 30.00
CA MET A 1 -16.31 -23.52 29.56
C MET A 1 -15.65 -22.14 29.62
N SER A 2 -15.52 -21.44 28.48
CA SER A 2 -14.87 -20.12 28.44
C SER A 2 -15.77 -19.07 29.11
N ARG A 3 -15.23 -18.33 30.09
CA ARG A 3 -15.99 -17.36 30.90
C ARG A 3 -16.41 -16.09 30.13
N ARG A 4 -15.85 -15.86 28.94
CA ARG A 4 -16.14 -14.71 28.04
C ARG A 4 -16.01 -15.14 26.57
N PRO A 5 -17.04 -15.71 25.95
CA PRO A 5 -16.95 -16.29 24.60
C PRO A 5 -16.65 -15.26 23.49
N THR A 6 -17.03 -13.99 23.68
CA THR A 6 -16.78 -12.90 22.71
C THR A 6 -15.40 -12.26 22.85
N ALA A 7 -14.63 -12.60 23.89
CA ALA A 7 -13.37 -11.95 24.18
C ALA A 7 -12.23 -12.58 23.38
N LEU A 8 -12.02 -12.06 22.17
CA LEU A 8 -10.98 -12.45 21.22
C LEU A 8 -9.59 -12.62 21.86
N LYS A 9 -9.22 -11.73 22.79
CA LYS A 9 -7.90 -11.69 23.45
C LYS A 9 -7.53 -12.98 24.19
N TYR A 10 -8.51 -13.76 24.61
CA TYR A 10 -8.28 -15.00 25.36
C TYR A 10 -8.31 -16.25 24.46
N THR A 11 -8.41 -16.06 23.15
CA THR A 11 -8.35 -17.18 22.19
C THR A 11 -6.91 -17.56 21.91
N GLY A 12 -6.65 -18.86 21.71
CA GLY A 12 -5.31 -19.35 21.35
C GLY A 12 -4.81 -18.76 20.03
N LEU A 13 -5.73 -18.52 19.09
CA LEU A 13 -5.43 -17.87 17.82
C LEU A 13 -4.91 -16.44 18.01
N TYR A 14 -5.52 -15.67 18.91
CA TYR A 14 -5.05 -14.30 19.17
C TYR A 14 -3.60 -14.28 19.61
N ASN A 15 -3.15 -15.25 20.43
CA ASN A 15 -1.76 -15.32 20.87
C ASN A 15 -0.78 -15.58 19.72
N GLN A 16 -1.19 -16.30 18.68
CA GLN A 16 -0.39 -16.63 17.50
C GLN A 16 -0.32 -15.50 16.47
N LEU A 17 -1.19 -14.49 16.56
CA LEU A 17 -1.16 -13.36 15.64
C LEU A 17 0.11 -12.49 15.84
N PRO A 18 0.65 -11.90 14.75
CA PRO A 18 1.71 -10.90 14.84
C PRO A 18 1.30 -9.71 15.70
N GLN A 19 2.27 -9.10 16.36
CA GLN A 19 2.06 -7.98 17.27
C GLN A 19 1.38 -6.79 16.57
N ILE A 20 1.77 -6.49 15.33
CA ILE A 20 1.20 -5.42 14.51
C ILE A 20 -0.32 -5.60 14.33
N LEU A 21 -0.75 -6.83 14.07
CA LEU A 21 -2.15 -7.16 13.83
C LEU A 21 -2.98 -7.12 15.13
N LYS A 22 -2.38 -7.52 16.26
CA LYS A 22 -2.98 -7.36 17.60
C LYS A 22 -3.23 -5.89 17.93
N GLU A 23 -2.25 -5.03 17.69
CA GLU A 23 -2.35 -3.59 17.93
C GLU A 23 -3.40 -2.92 17.03
N TYR A 24 -3.48 -3.35 15.77
CA TYR A 24 -4.52 -2.92 14.85
C TYR A 24 -5.91 -3.27 15.35
N LEU A 25 -6.11 -4.53 15.77
CA LEU A 25 -7.38 -4.99 16.31
C LEU A 25 -7.71 -4.26 17.61
N ASP A 26 -6.75 -4.01 18.50
CA ASP A 26 -7.01 -3.36 19.78
C ASP A 26 -7.50 -1.90 19.66
N LYS A 27 -7.12 -1.20 18.59
CA LYS A 27 -7.59 0.17 18.28
C LYS A 27 -9.02 0.22 17.71
N ARG A 28 -9.58 -0.90 17.24
CA ARG A 28 -10.90 -0.97 16.61
C ARG A 28 -12.01 -1.33 17.60
N ASP A 29 -13.22 -0.88 17.28
CA ASP A 29 -14.46 -1.23 17.96
C ASP A 29 -14.88 -2.68 17.65
N TYR A 30 -16.00 -3.13 18.22
CA TYR A 30 -16.45 -4.51 18.06
C TYR A 30 -16.78 -4.86 16.59
N GLU A 31 -17.48 -3.98 15.87
CA GLU A 31 -17.82 -4.25 14.46
C GLU A 31 -16.58 -4.09 13.57
N GLY A 32 -15.70 -3.11 13.83
CA GLY A 32 -14.42 -2.99 13.13
C GLY A 32 -13.55 -4.26 13.26
N LYS A 33 -13.45 -4.83 14.47
CA LYS A 33 -12.73 -6.10 14.71
C LYS A 33 -13.32 -7.24 13.90
N LYS A 34 -14.64 -7.36 13.88
CA LYS A 34 -15.36 -8.42 13.14
C LYS A 34 -15.13 -8.30 11.64
N GLN A 35 -15.21 -7.09 11.08
CA GLN A 35 -14.93 -6.86 9.66
C GLN A 35 -13.47 -7.15 9.32
N ALA A 36 -12.52 -6.72 10.17
CA ALA A 36 -11.10 -6.99 9.99
C ALA A 36 -10.80 -8.49 9.98
N LEU A 37 -11.38 -9.25 10.91
CA LEU A 37 -11.21 -10.70 10.97
C LEU A 37 -11.87 -11.41 9.79
N LYS A 38 -13.04 -10.95 9.33
CA LYS A 38 -13.67 -11.48 8.10
C LYS A 38 -12.78 -11.25 6.88
N LEU A 39 -12.23 -10.05 6.74
CA LEU A 39 -11.32 -9.71 5.65
C LEU A 39 -10.03 -10.55 5.72
N PHE A 40 -9.44 -10.66 6.91
CA PHE A 40 -8.27 -11.49 7.16
C PHE A 40 -8.52 -12.97 6.82
N THR A 41 -9.69 -13.49 7.19
CA THR A 41 -10.12 -14.86 6.84
C THR A 41 -10.23 -15.03 5.32
N LYS A 42 -10.78 -14.02 4.62
CA LYS A 42 -10.89 -14.05 3.16
C LYS A 42 -9.52 -14.09 2.47
N MET A 43 -8.57 -13.28 2.95
CA MET A 43 -7.19 -13.25 2.43
C MET A 43 -6.45 -14.57 2.71
N THR A 44 -6.54 -15.08 3.95
CA THR A 44 -5.90 -16.34 4.36
C THR A 44 -6.39 -17.54 3.55
N VAL A 45 -7.69 -17.61 3.26
CA VAL A 45 -8.25 -18.69 2.42
C VAL A 45 -7.78 -18.59 0.98
N ALA A 46 -7.57 -17.38 0.45
CA ALA A 46 -7.20 -17.18 -0.95
C ALA A 46 -5.70 -17.42 -1.22
N THR A 47 -4.81 -16.92 -0.35
CA THR A 47 -3.35 -16.93 -0.62
C THR A 47 -2.49 -17.42 0.55
N GLY A 48 -3.12 -17.84 1.66
CA GLY A 48 -2.41 -18.29 2.85
C GLY A 48 -2.19 -17.20 3.90
N PHE A 49 -1.67 -17.63 5.05
CA PHE A 49 -1.56 -16.82 6.26
C PHE A 49 -0.47 -15.74 6.17
N ASP A 50 0.68 -16.07 5.60
CA ASP A 50 1.81 -15.15 5.50
C ASP A 50 1.50 -13.95 4.59
N ALA A 51 0.90 -14.19 3.42
CA ALA A 51 0.48 -13.15 2.48
C ALA A 51 -0.58 -12.21 3.08
N ALA A 52 -1.50 -12.75 3.89
CA ALA A 52 -2.49 -11.93 4.58
C ALA A 52 -1.83 -11.04 5.64
N ILE A 53 -0.85 -11.56 6.39
CA ILE A 53 -0.09 -10.77 7.36
C ILE A 53 0.67 -9.64 6.65
N GLU A 54 1.38 -9.96 5.58
CA GLU A 54 2.17 -8.99 4.82
C GLU A 54 1.31 -7.83 4.32
N ALA A 55 0.11 -8.11 3.80
CA ALA A 55 -0.82 -7.07 3.36
C ALA A 55 -1.27 -6.13 4.50
N PHE A 56 -1.52 -6.67 5.68
CA PHE A 56 -1.83 -5.87 6.87
C PHE A 56 -0.62 -5.06 7.33
N GLU A 57 0.57 -5.65 7.35
CA GLU A 57 1.80 -4.94 7.72
C GLU A 57 2.13 -3.80 6.77
N GLU A 58 2.06 -4.01 5.46
CA GLU A 58 2.24 -2.94 4.46
C GLU A 58 1.19 -1.86 4.60
N GLY A 59 -0.09 -2.24 4.73
CA GLY A 59 -1.18 -1.27 4.89
C GLY A 59 -0.97 -0.36 6.09
N ILE A 60 -0.56 -0.95 7.23
CA ILE A 60 -0.30 -0.21 8.46
C ILE A 60 0.96 0.65 8.35
N LYS A 61 2.04 0.17 7.70
CA LYS A 61 3.26 0.95 7.44
C LYS A 61 3.00 2.19 6.58
N LEU A 62 2.06 2.10 5.63
CA LEU A 62 1.62 3.22 4.80
C LEU A 62 0.72 4.21 5.58
N GLY A 63 0.49 3.98 6.87
CA GLY A 63 -0.34 4.82 7.73
C GLY A 63 -1.84 4.62 7.51
N VAL A 64 -2.23 3.59 6.75
CA VAL A 64 -3.63 3.37 6.40
C VAL A 64 -4.29 2.45 7.42
N SER A 65 -5.39 2.92 8.02
CA SER A 65 -6.15 2.13 8.99
C SER A 65 -7.39 1.48 8.38
N ASP A 66 -7.85 1.93 7.20
CA ASP A 66 -9.12 1.52 6.60
C ASP A 66 -9.08 0.13 5.96
N LEU A 67 -10.17 -0.61 6.16
CA LEU A 67 -10.33 -1.98 5.65
C LEU A 67 -10.21 -2.07 4.13
N ASP A 68 -10.85 -1.14 3.41
CA ASP A 68 -10.84 -1.14 1.95
C ASP A 68 -9.44 -0.87 1.38
N SER A 69 -8.67 -0.03 2.06
CA SER A 69 -7.28 0.24 1.68
C SER A 69 -6.37 -0.94 1.95
N ILE A 70 -6.56 -1.66 3.06
CA ILE A 70 -5.82 -2.91 3.32
C ILE A 70 -6.17 -3.96 2.26
N TRP A 71 -7.45 -4.02 1.84
CA TRP A 71 -7.87 -4.87 0.71
C TRP A 71 -7.21 -4.46 -0.60
N ALA A 72 -7.10 -3.16 -0.89
CA ALA A 72 -6.40 -2.67 -2.08
C ALA A 72 -4.91 -3.05 -2.07
N THR A 73 -4.24 -2.92 -0.93
CA THR A 73 -2.84 -3.35 -0.76
C THR A 73 -2.70 -4.85 -0.99
N TYR A 74 -3.61 -5.66 -0.43
CA TYR A 74 -3.64 -7.09 -0.69
C TYR A 74 -3.83 -7.43 -2.17
N CYS A 75 -4.80 -6.80 -2.84
CA CYS A 75 -5.01 -6.97 -4.27
C CYS A 75 -3.75 -6.61 -5.06
N ARG A 76 -3.06 -5.51 -4.71
CA ARG A 76 -1.81 -5.12 -5.34
C ARG A 76 -0.71 -6.18 -5.18
N LEU A 77 -0.56 -6.74 -3.98
CA LEU A 77 0.46 -7.77 -3.70
C LEU A 77 0.15 -9.10 -4.41
N THR A 78 -1.13 -9.45 -4.53
CA THR A 78 -1.56 -10.77 -5.04
C THR A 78 -1.90 -10.79 -6.52
N SER A 79 -2.30 -9.67 -7.12
CA SER A 79 -2.67 -9.61 -8.55
C SER A 79 -1.46 -9.68 -9.49
N GLY A 80 -0.24 -9.62 -8.96
CA GLY A 80 0.99 -9.56 -9.75
C GLY A 80 1.09 -8.29 -10.60
N THR A 81 2.20 -8.13 -11.32
CA THR A 81 2.32 -7.11 -12.36
C THR A 81 1.31 -7.46 -13.45
N ILE A 82 0.17 -6.77 -13.46
CA ILE A 82 -0.72 -6.77 -14.62
C ILE A 82 0.14 -6.25 -15.77
N PRO A 83 0.31 -7.00 -16.87
CA PRO A 83 1.02 -6.47 -18.02
C PRO A 83 0.31 -5.19 -18.43
N GLU A 84 1.01 -4.05 -18.35
CA GLU A 84 0.47 -2.79 -18.83
C GLU A 84 0.12 -3.02 -20.30
N PRO A 85 -1.16 -2.94 -20.68
CA PRO A 85 -1.52 -3.11 -22.08
C PRO A 85 -0.78 -2.02 -22.84
N GLU A 86 0.05 -2.40 -23.81
CA GLU A 86 0.65 -1.44 -24.71
C GLU A 86 -0.49 -0.64 -25.34
N ILE A 87 -0.59 0.65 -25.00
CA ILE A 87 -1.59 1.54 -25.59
C ILE A 87 -0.98 2.04 -26.89
N PRO A 88 -1.38 1.52 -28.07
CA PRO A 88 -0.88 2.08 -29.32
C PRO A 88 -1.32 3.53 -29.42
N LEU A 89 -0.35 4.42 -29.62
CA LEU A 89 -0.63 5.84 -29.86
C LEU A 89 -1.39 5.95 -31.19
N PRO A 90 -2.54 6.63 -31.24
CA PRO A 90 -3.24 6.85 -32.49
C PRO A 90 -2.44 7.80 -33.40
N ASP A 91 -2.53 7.62 -34.72
CA ASP A 91 -1.84 8.42 -35.74
C ASP A 91 -2.11 9.94 -35.69
N LYS A 92 -3.11 10.34 -34.89
CA LYS A 92 -3.47 11.75 -34.64
C LYS A 92 -2.57 12.44 -33.62
N VAL A 93 -1.73 11.71 -32.89
CA VAL A 93 -0.82 12.29 -31.90
C VAL A 93 0.43 12.82 -32.62
N PRO A 94 0.68 14.14 -32.62
CA PRO A 94 1.86 14.68 -33.27
C PRO A 94 3.14 14.30 -32.52
N GLU A 95 4.19 13.93 -33.26
CA GLU A 95 5.51 13.67 -32.70
C GLU A 95 6.13 14.98 -32.18
N LEU A 96 6.26 15.08 -30.86
CA LEU A 96 7.00 16.18 -30.22
C LEU A 96 8.50 15.94 -30.40
N LYS A 97 9.12 16.73 -31.28
CA LYS A 97 10.58 16.80 -31.35
C LYS A 97 11.11 17.26 -29.99
N LYS A 98 12.06 16.50 -29.44
CA LYS A 98 12.72 16.83 -28.18
C LYS A 98 13.29 18.25 -28.26
N TYR A 99 12.64 19.18 -27.56
CA TYR A 99 13.14 20.54 -27.43
C TYR A 99 14.24 20.54 -26.37
N ILE A 100 15.46 20.81 -26.81
CA ILE A 100 16.60 21.01 -25.92
C ILE A 100 16.76 22.52 -25.80
N PRO A 101 16.35 23.14 -24.66
CA PRO A 101 16.56 24.57 -24.47
C PRO A 101 18.05 24.89 -24.46
N ASP A 102 18.44 25.97 -25.14
CA ASP A 102 19.79 26.51 -25.02
C ASP A 102 19.91 27.31 -23.72
N ILE A 103 20.45 26.67 -22.68
CA ILE A 103 20.59 27.25 -21.33
C ILE A 103 21.86 28.11 -21.23
N LYS A 104 22.74 28.12 -22.26
CA LYS A 104 23.99 28.89 -22.25
C LYS A 104 23.77 30.40 -22.10
N VAL A 105 22.62 30.90 -22.54
CA VAL A 105 22.23 32.31 -22.37
C VAL A 105 22.06 32.66 -20.89
N TYR A 106 21.52 31.73 -20.09
CA TYR A 106 21.38 31.91 -18.65
C TYR A 106 22.74 31.79 -17.94
N ASP A 107 23.61 30.88 -18.40
CA ASP A 107 24.97 30.74 -17.85
C ASP A 107 25.79 32.04 -17.99
N GLN A 108 25.64 32.74 -19.11
CA GLN A 108 26.28 34.04 -19.35
C GLN A 108 25.78 35.14 -18.40
N LEU A 109 24.49 35.12 -18.05
CA LEU A 109 23.91 36.08 -17.10
C LEU A 109 24.40 35.81 -15.66
N ILE A 110 24.56 34.54 -15.30
CA ILE A 110 25.06 34.12 -13.98
C ILE A 110 26.55 34.47 -13.80
N ALA A 111 27.37 34.31 -14.85
CA ALA A 111 28.79 34.65 -14.79
C ALA A 111 29.07 36.14 -14.51
N SER A 112 28.11 37.03 -14.80
CA SER A 112 28.25 38.47 -14.51
C SER A 112 27.95 38.82 -13.05
N GLY A 113 27.35 37.89 -12.28
CA GLY A 113 26.90 38.09 -10.90
C GLY A 113 27.52 37.18 -9.84
N GLY A 114 28.30 36.14 -10.20
CA GLY A 114 28.81 35.16 -9.24
C GLY A 114 30.17 34.55 -9.59
N LEU A 115 31.14 34.79 -8.71
CA LEU A 115 32.52 34.28 -8.64
C LEU A 115 33.32 34.25 -9.95
N GLN A 116 34.14 35.28 -10.13
CA GLN A 116 35.44 35.09 -10.79
C GLN A 116 36.31 34.18 -9.90
N PRO A 117 37.12 33.27 -10.48
CA PRO A 117 38.15 32.54 -9.74
C PRO A 117 39.23 33.46 -9.17
#